data_AF-A0A4S4EJB6-F1
#
_entry.id   AF-A0A4S4EJB6-F1
#
_cell.length_a   1.000
_cell.length_b   1.000
_cell.length_c   1.000
_cell.angle_alpha   90.00
_cell.angle_beta   90.00
_cell.angle_gamma   90.00
#
_symmetry.space_group_name_H-M   'P 1'
#
loop_
_entity.id
_entity.type
_entity.pdbx_description
1 polymer ?
#
loop_
_entity_poly.entity_id
_entity_poly.type
_entity_poly.pdbx_seq_one_letter_code
_entity_poly.pdbx_strand_id
1 'polypeptide(L)'
;MLNSQAHQSHTVQILNPWHKPFPSGTASPSSSLHLLKPGFCRNQKDKGRVRCVPSIIKAIATTTTEQTTIVKAVVCVKLTVGGLLSNLRLSRGLDDIADMLETGLEKETIKGYAHRTSQEEDEVKYECNFVIPEGYGEIGAVLVENELHKEMYLKQIVFHGFPPGGPVHVTCNSWVASKFDNPHKRIFFTNKSYLPSQTPDGLKRLREKELENLRGNGQGKRKTHERIYDYDVYNDIGDPDSSPTLKRPVFGGKQHPYPRHCRTGRARSKTDPMSESWSSGSIYVPRDEAFSDVKRLTFSGMPVYSVLRALIPSIENAIVDIDLGSLLHCH
;
A
#
# COMPACT_ATOMS: atom_id res chain seq x y z
N MET A 1 -43.16 -40.56 2.09
CA MET A 1 -43.78 -39.37 1.47
C MET A 1 -43.25 -38.16 2.23
N LEU A 2 -42.16 -37.56 1.75
CA LEU A 2 -41.47 -36.45 2.40
C LEU A 2 -41.92 -35.14 1.76
N ASN A 3 -42.46 -34.25 2.61
CA ASN A 3 -42.99 -32.94 2.24
C ASN A 3 -41.87 -32.00 1.76
N SER A 4 -42.06 -31.45 0.56
CA SER A 4 -41.27 -30.36 0.01
C SER A 4 -41.72 -29.02 0.63
N GLN A 5 -40.81 -28.33 1.32
CA GLN A 5 -40.99 -26.92 1.67
C GLN A 5 -40.38 -26.04 0.59
N ALA A 6 -41.25 -25.29 -0.09
CA ALA A 6 -40.90 -24.27 -1.07
C ALA A 6 -40.27 -23.06 -0.36
N HIS A 7 -39.08 -22.67 -0.79
CA HIS A 7 -38.44 -21.42 -0.39
C HIS A 7 -39.08 -20.24 -1.14
N GLN A 8 -39.72 -19.34 -0.39
CA GLN A 8 -40.15 -18.03 -0.89
C GLN A 8 -38.93 -17.11 -1.05
N SER A 9 -38.74 -16.58 -2.26
CA SER A 9 -37.71 -15.58 -2.56
C SER A 9 -38.30 -14.18 -2.39
N HIS A 10 -37.76 -13.40 -1.45
CA HIS A 10 -38.13 -12.00 -1.29
C HIS A 10 -37.37 -11.12 -2.30
N THR A 11 -38.14 -10.44 -3.15
CA THR A 11 -37.68 -9.46 -4.13
C THR A 11 -37.19 -8.20 -3.42
N VAL A 12 -35.90 -7.88 -3.54
CA VAL A 12 -35.35 -6.60 -3.07
C VAL A 12 -35.46 -5.58 -4.21
N GLN A 13 -36.29 -4.56 -4.00
CA GLN A 13 -36.45 -3.43 -4.90
C GLN A 13 -35.17 -2.59 -4.92
N ILE A 14 -34.57 -2.45 -6.10
CA ILE A 14 -33.42 -1.57 -6.35
C ILE A 14 -33.94 -0.14 -6.56
N LEU A 15 -33.52 0.78 -5.70
CA LEU A 15 -33.78 2.21 -5.83
C LEU A 15 -32.88 2.81 -6.93
N ASN A 16 -33.50 3.36 -7.98
CA ASN A 16 -32.82 4.07 -9.06
C ASN A 16 -32.18 5.39 -8.56
N PRO A 17 -30.89 5.66 -8.86
CA PRO A 17 -30.29 6.96 -8.61
C PRO A 17 -30.74 7.97 -9.68
N TRP A 18 -31.33 9.06 -9.20
CA TRP A 18 -31.77 10.21 -9.99
C TRP A 18 -30.63 10.87 -10.76
N HIS A 19 -30.88 11.14 -12.04
CA HIS A 19 -30.05 11.97 -12.90
C HIS A 19 -30.21 13.46 -12.56
N LYS A 20 -29.09 14.17 -12.44
CA LYS A 20 -29.03 15.63 -12.68
C LYS A 20 -27.85 15.95 -13.61
N PRO A 21 -28.05 16.80 -14.63
CA PRO A 21 -27.02 17.13 -15.60
C PRO A 21 -26.09 18.24 -15.09
N PHE A 22 -24.78 18.08 -15.29
CA PHE A 22 -23.80 19.16 -15.15
C PHE A 22 -23.81 20.01 -16.43
N PRO A 23 -23.98 21.34 -16.36
CA PRO A 23 -23.73 22.20 -17.50
C PRO A 23 -22.23 22.48 -17.62
N SER A 24 -21.71 22.27 -18.83
CA SER A 24 -20.41 22.71 -19.31
C SER A 24 -20.27 24.23 -19.24
N GLY A 25 -19.17 24.72 -18.68
CA GLY A 25 -18.81 26.14 -18.68
C GLY A 25 -17.32 26.34 -18.91
N THR A 26 -16.97 26.66 -20.15
CA THR A 26 -15.68 27.20 -20.58
C THR A 26 -15.55 28.66 -20.14
N ALA A 27 -14.47 29.03 -19.42
CA ALA A 27 -13.91 30.39 -19.44
C ALA A 27 -12.53 30.41 -18.77
N SER A 28 -11.50 30.69 -19.55
CA SER A 28 -10.22 31.25 -19.06
C SER A 28 -10.37 32.77 -18.98
N PRO A 29 -9.63 33.43 -18.07
CA PRO A 29 -8.68 34.40 -18.56
C PRO A 29 -7.32 34.35 -17.87
N SER A 30 -6.32 34.58 -18.71
CA SER A 30 -4.91 34.82 -18.46
C SER A 30 -4.63 36.08 -17.64
N SER A 31 -3.67 35.99 -16.72
CA SER A 31 -2.91 37.15 -16.23
C SER A 31 -1.44 36.77 -16.10
N SER A 32 -0.62 37.43 -16.91
CA SER A 32 0.84 37.36 -16.97
C SER A 32 1.48 38.17 -15.84
N LEU A 33 2.55 37.65 -15.24
CA LEU A 33 3.45 38.43 -14.39
C LEU A 33 4.85 38.42 -15.00
N HIS A 34 5.20 39.56 -15.59
CA HIS A 34 6.56 39.91 -15.98
C HIS A 34 7.27 40.63 -14.82
N LEU A 35 8.47 40.14 -14.51
CA LEU A 35 9.71 40.88 -14.30
C LEU A 35 9.75 42.04 -13.28
N LEU A 36 10.61 41.94 -12.26
CA LEU A 36 11.88 42.69 -12.15
C LEU A 36 12.50 42.59 -10.74
N LYS A 37 13.79 42.25 -10.71
CA LYS A 37 14.69 42.44 -9.56
C LYS A 37 15.06 43.92 -9.43
N PRO A 38 15.39 44.41 -8.22
CA PRO A 38 16.37 45.50 -8.10
C PRO A 38 17.58 45.10 -7.27
N GLY A 39 18.75 45.46 -7.80
CA GLY A 39 20.03 45.45 -7.09
C GLY A 39 20.30 46.78 -6.37
N PHE A 40 21.13 46.67 -5.34
CA PHE A 40 22.06 47.64 -4.74
C PHE A 40 21.88 49.15 -5.01
N CYS A 41 21.75 49.92 -3.92
CA CYS A 41 22.29 51.28 -3.79
C CYS A 41 22.79 51.51 -2.35
N ARG A 42 23.88 52.27 -2.23
CA ARG A 42 24.76 52.41 -1.06
C ARG A 42 24.59 53.81 -0.43
N ASN A 43 24.53 53.84 0.90
CA ASN A 43 24.86 54.91 1.87
C ASN A 43 24.44 56.38 1.63
N GLN A 44 23.72 56.95 2.60
CA GLN A 44 24.23 58.11 3.34
C GLN A 44 23.63 58.23 4.75
N LYS A 45 24.42 58.85 5.62
CA LYS A 45 24.28 58.97 7.08
C LYS A 45 23.17 59.94 7.44
N ASP A 46 22.44 59.65 8.52
CA ASP A 46 21.96 60.73 9.37
C ASP A 46 22.17 60.41 10.86
N LYS A 47 22.52 61.46 11.60
CA LYS A 47 23.00 61.43 12.98
C LYS A 47 21.82 61.62 13.94
N GLY A 48 21.51 60.59 14.72
CA GLY A 48 20.62 60.69 15.88
C GLY A 48 21.18 59.87 17.04
N ARG A 49 21.80 60.53 18.02
CA ARG A 49 22.34 59.90 19.23
C ARG A 49 21.25 59.95 20.31
N VAL A 50 20.48 58.88 20.47
CA VAL A 50 19.68 58.65 21.69
C VAL A 50 20.36 57.57 22.51
N ARG A 51 20.74 57.98 23.73
CA ARG A 51 21.46 57.19 24.72
C ARG A 51 20.44 56.37 25.51
N CYS A 52 20.25 55.10 25.17
CA CYS A 52 19.60 54.15 26.08
C CYS A 52 20.67 53.49 26.95
N VAL A 53 20.53 53.68 28.26
CA VAL A 53 21.32 52.99 29.29
C VAL A 53 20.95 51.50 29.22
N PRO A 54 21.90 50.57 29.09
CA PRO A 54 21.56 49.15 29.13
C PRO A 54 21.24 48.78 30.57
N SER A 55 19.95 48.60 30.86
CA SER A 55 19.55 47.78 32.00
C SER A 55 20.05 46.37 31.71
N ILE A 56 21.02 45.89 32.49
CA ILE A 56 21.41 44.47 32.48
C ILE A 56 20.22 43.69 33.02
N ILE A 57 19.31 43.32 32.14
CA ILE A 57 18.38 42.22 32.41
C ILE A 57 19.22 40.97 32.22
N LYS A 58 19.73 40.42 33.32
CA LYS A 58 20.14 39.02 33.35
C LYS A 58 18.89 38.23 33.00
N ALA A 59 18.79 37.78 31.75
CA ALA A 59 17.85 36.73 31.40
C ALA A 59 18.26 35.53 32.24
N ILE A 60 17.51 35.31 33.32
CA ILE A 60 17.51 34.04 34.02
C ILE A 60 16.97 33.07 32.97
N ALA A 61 17.86 32.29 32.38
CA ALA A 61 17.47 31.09 31.67
C ALA A 61 16.74 30.23 32.71
N THR A 62 15.42 30.33 32.75
CA THR A 62 14.60 29.26 33.28
C THR A 62 14.94 28.07 32.41
N THR A 63 15.82 27.21 32.91
CA THR A 63 15.91 25.83 32.46
C THR A 63 14.57 25.21 32.82
N THR A 64 13.55 25.42 31.97
CA THR A 64 12.33 24.65 32.02
C THR A 64 12.79 23.23 31.73
N THR A 65 12.81 22.40 32.77
CA THR A 65 13.00 20.96 32.61
C THR A 65 11.84 20.50 31.75
N GLU A 66 12.05 20.38 30.43
CA GLU A 66 11.03 19.87 29.52
C GLU A 66 10.72 18.45 29.99
N GLN A 67 9.52 18.26 30.55
CA GLN A 67 9.12 16.93 30.95
C GLN A 67 9.00 16.11 29.67
N THR A 68 9.58 14.92 29.68
CA THR A 68 9.56 14.01 28.54
C THR A 68 8.96 12.69 28.97
N THR A 69 8.17 12.11 28.10
CA THR A 69 7.59 10.77 28.30
C THR A 69 8.34 9.80 27.40
N ILE A 70 8.84 8.71 27.99
CA ILE A 70 9.45 7.63 27.23
C ILE A 70 8.35 6.66 26.78
N VAL A 71 8.23 6.49 25.47
CA VAL A 71 7.24 5.61 24.85
C VAL A 71 7.96 4.45 24.19
N LYS A 72 7.57 3.22 24.53
CA LYS A 72 8.11 2.01 23.92
C LYS A 72 7.22 1.57 22.78
N ALA A 73 7.75 1.46 21.57
CA ALA A 73 7.05 0.86 20.44
C ALA A 73 7.53 -0.58 20.21
N VAL A 74 6.58 -1.46 19.94
CA VAL A 74 6.79 -2.86 19.57
C VAL A 74 6.24 -3.07 18.16
N VAL A 75 7.11 -3.41 17.23
CA VAL A 75 6.80 -3.63 15.81
C VAL A 75 6.79 -5.14 15.55
N CYS A 76 5.67 -5.67 15.04
CA CYS A 76 5.52 -7.08 14.71
C CYS A 76 5.59 -7.29 13.21
N VAL A 77 6.58 -8.07 12.75
CA VAL A 77 6.79 -8.41 11.34
C VAL A 77 6.56 -9.91 11.14
N LYS A 78 5.80 -10.29 10.11
CA LYS A 78 5.58 -11.70 9.77
C LYS A 78 6.70 -12.23 8.88
N LEU A 79 7.22 -13.41 9.21
CA LEU A 79 8.19 -14.12 8.39
C LEU A 79 7.53 -14.69 7.12
N THR A 80 8.23 -14.55 6.00
CA THR A 80 7.77 -15.02 4.70
C THR A 80 8.47 -16.33 4.34
N VAL A 81 7.72 -17.36 3.94
CA VAL A 81 8.18 -18.77 3.85
C VAL A 81 9.25 -19.02 2.77
N GLY A 82 9.38 -18.16 1.75
CA GLY A 82 10.54 -18.17 0.84
C GLY A 82 11.86 -17.70 1.49
N GLY A 83 11.79 -17.23 2.74
CA GLY A 83 12.89 -16.74 3.55
C GLY A 83 13.50 -17.76 4.51
N LEU A 84 12.91 -18.96 4.65
CA LEU A 84 13.33 -19.95 5.66
C LEU A 84 14.82 -20.34 5.53
N LEU A 85 15.41 -20.22 4.33
CA LEU A 85 16.85 -20.43 4.08
C LEU A 85 17.68 -19.14 3.95
N SER A 86 17.07 -17.96 3.81
CA SER A 86 17.82 -16.68 3.75
C SER A 86 17.92 -15.94 5.08
N ASN A 87 17.11 -16.33 6.07
CA ASN A 87 17.09 -15.71 7.40
C ASN A 87 18.19 -16.22 8.33
N LEU A 88 18.87 -17.33 8.01
CA LEU A 88 20.08 -17.78 8.72
C LEU A 88 21.29 -16.82 8.55
N ARG A 89 21.15 -15.75 7.76
CA ARG A 89 22.20 -14.75 7.49
C ARG A 89 21.85 -13.31 7.93
N LEU A 90 20.70 -13.09 8.56
CA LEU A 90 20.25 -11.78 9.07
C LEU A 90 20.71 -11.52 10.52
N SER A 91 21.92 -11.97 10.87
CA SER A 91 22.52 -11.83 12.22
C SER A 91 23.29 -10.52 12.44
N ARG A 92 23.07 -9.50 11.62
CA ARG A 92 23.62 -8.15 11.86
C ARG A 92 22.47 -7.18 12.08
N GLY A 93 22.52 -6.52 13.24
CA GLY A 93 21.57 -5.46 13.63
C GLY A 93 21.44 -4.45 12.52
N LEU A 94 20.22 -4.31 12.02
CA LEU A 94 19.82 -3.32 11.04
C LEU A 94 18.53 -2.73 11.59
N ASP A 95 18.54 -1.41 11.72
CA ASP A 95 17.55 -0.64 12.47
C ASP A 95 16.48 -0.12 11.52
N ASP A 96 15.22 -0.54 11.70
CA ASP A 96 14.11 0.05 10.94
C ASP A 96 13.76 1.42 11.51
N ILE A 97 13.57 2.43 10.65
CA ILE A 97 13.24 3.79 11.09
C ILE A 97 11.73 3.95 11.15
N ALA A 98 11.21 4.24 12.33
CA ALA A 98 9.84 4.66 12.53
C ALA A 98 9.81 6.13 12.95
N ASP A 99 9.05 6.94 12.22
CA ASP A 99 8.80 8.34 12.56
C ASP A 99 7.35 8.49 13.03
N MET A 100 7.14 9.10 14.20
CA MET A 100 5.79 9.29 14.79
C MET A 100 5.24 10.68 14.47
N LEU A 101 3.91 10.77 14.30
CA LEU A 101 3.18 12.00 14.00
C LEU A 101 1.94 12.15 14.88
N GLU A 102 1.66 13.38 15.31
CA GLU A 102 0.50 13.73 16.14
C GLU A 102 -0.78 13.97 15.32
N THR A 103 -1.91 13.82 15.99
CA THR A 103 -3.27 14.21 15.58
C THR A 103 -3.54 15.73 15.56
N GLY A 104 -2.84 16.55 16.35
CA GLY A 104 -3.10 17.99 16.55
C GLY A 104 -2.77 18.89 15.34
N LEU A 105 -1.94 19.91 15.50
CA LEU A 105 -1.30 20.56 14.35
C LEU A 105 -0.20 19.63 13.81
N GLU A 106 0.15 19.75 12.53
CA GLU A 106 1.27 18.97 12.00
C GLU A 106 2.58 19.40 12.68
N LYS A 107 3.10 18.53 13.56
CA LYS A 107 4.37 18.72 14.29
C LYS A 107 5.52 18.00 13.60
N GLU A 108 6.74 18.35 13.99
CA GLU A 108 7.93 17.61 13.56
C GLU A 108 7.85 16.14 13.97
N THR A 109 8.36 15.28 13.10
CA THR A 109 8.41 13.84 13.31
C THR A 109 9.44 13.47 14.36
N ILE A 110 9.08 12.62 15.33
CA ILE A 110 10.04 12.00 16.25
C ILE A 110 10.52 10.69 15.64
N LYS A 111 11.83 10.57 15.44
CA LYS A 111 12.47 9.38 14.84
C LYS A 111 12.85 8.36 15.90
N GLY A 112 12.69 7.09 15.58
CA GLY A 112 13.12 5.97 16.41
C GLY A 112 13.66 4.85 15.54
N TYR A 113 14.72 4.19 16.03
CA TYR A 113 15.41 3.10 15.37
C TYR A 113 15.04 1.80 16.08
N ALA A 114 14.33 0.92 15.38
CA ALA A 114 13.83 -0.34 15.93
C ALA A 114 14.87 -1.43 15.78
N HIS A 115 15.28 -2.01 16.91
CA HIS A 115 16.19 -3.14 16.92
C HIS A 115 15.41 -4.43 17.16
N ARG A 116 15.84 -5.51 16.52
CA ARG A 116 15.24 -6.83 16.68
C ARG A 116 15.45 -7.33 18.12
N THR A 117 14.39 -7.75 18.78
CA THR A 117 14.45 -8.23 20.17
C THR A 117 14.12 -9.70 20.33
N SER A 118 13.13 -10.20 19.59
CA SER A 118 12.76 -11.62 19.65
C SER A 118 12.28 -12.14 18.30
N GLN A 119 12.28 -13.46 18.19
CA GLN A 119 11.68 -14.18 17.07
C GLN A 119 10.88 -15.36 17.64
N GLU A 120 9.61 -15.41 17.27
CA GLU A 120 8.70 -16.54 17.42
C GLU A 120 8.55 -17.20 16.03
N GLU A 121 8.00 -18.43 15.95
CA GLU A 121 8.07 -19.28 14.74
C GLU A 121 7.84 -18.53 13.42
N ASP A 122 6.75 -17.75 13.34
CA ASP A 122 6.34 -17.00 12.15
C ASP A 122 6.43 -15.48 12.31
N GLU A 123 6.93 -14.95 13.43
CA GLU A 123 6.90 -13.52 13.74
C GLU A 123 8.21 -13.02 14.37
N VAL A 124 8.69 -11.87 13.90
CA VAL A 124 9.84 -11.15 14.47
C VAL A 124 9.34 -9.89 15.15
N LYS A 125 9.82 -9.65 16.36
CA LYS A 125 9.53 -8.42 17.13
C LYS A 125 10.74 -7.49 17.09
N TYR A 126 10.46 -6.23 16.83
CA TYR A 126 11.42 -5.14 16.94
C TYR A 126 10.93 -4.14 17.97
N GLU A 127 11.85 -3.52 18.70
CA GLU A 127 11.52 -2.53 19.73
C GLU A 127 12.30 -1.24 19.52
N CYS A 128 11.65 -0.10 19.76
CA CYS A 128 12.30 1.20 19.87
C CYS A 128 11.68 2.02 20.99
N ASN A 129 12.46 2.94 21.53
CA ASN A 129 12.00 3.90 22.53
C ASN A 129 12.01 5.30 21.93
N PHE A 130 10.92 6.03 22.11
CA PHE A 130 10.75 7.41 21.70
C PHE A 130 10.75 8.30 22.92
N VAL A 131 11.48 9.41 22.85
CA VAL A 131 11.43 10.47 23.86
C VAL A 131 10.48 11.54 23.33
N ILE A 132 9.28 11.60 23.93
CA ILE A 132 8.22 12.48 23.46
C ILE A 132 8.13 13.69 24.41
N PRO A 133 8.27 14.93 23.89
CA PRO A 133 8.16 16.12 24.73
C PRO A 133 6.72 16.30 25.24
N GLU A 134 6.59 16.82 26.46
CA GLU A 134 5.29 17.20 27.00
C GLU A 134 4.61 18.20 26.07
N GLY A 135 3.33 17.97 25.75
CA GLY A 135 2.60 18.76 24.76
C GLY A 135 2.78 18.30 23.32
N TYR A 136 3.50 17.20 23.01
CA TYR A 136 3.47 16.57 21.68
C TYR A 136 2.10 16.02 21.31
N GLY A 137 1.20 15.82 22.28
CA GLY A 137 -0.17 15.35 22.08
C GLY A 137 -0.30 13.88 21.64
N GLU A 138 -1.44 13.53 21.08
CA GLU A 138 -1.78 12.13 20.75
C GLU A 138 -1.26 11.71 19.38
N ILE A 139 -0.66 10.53 19.27
CA ILE A 139 -0.18 9.97 18.01
C ILE A 139 -1.32 9.54 17.12
N GLY A 140 -1.27 9.99 15.87
CA GLY A 140 -2.25 9.68 14.86
C GLY A 140 -1.71 8.80 13.73
N ALA A 141 -0.41 8.86 13.45
CA ALA A 141 0.21 8.10 12.39
C ALA A 141 1.68 7.80 12.65
N VAL A 142 2.22 6.84 11.90
CA VAL A 142 3.62 6.41 11.91
C VAL A 142 4.09 6.28 10.47
N LEU A 143 5.25 6.85 10.14
CA LEU A 143 5.97 6.56 8.92
C LEU A 143 6.99 5.46 9.19
N VAL A 144 7.02 4.45 8.34
CA VAL A 144 7.93 3.31 8.43
C VAL A 144 8.82 3.28 7.21
N GLU A 145 10.12 3.16 7.44
CA GLU A 145 11.13 2.95 6.42
C GLU A 145 11.81 1.60 6.66
N ASN A 146 11.74 0.72 5.67
CA ASN A 146 12.39 -0.58 5.72
C ASN A 146 13.83 -0.45 5.24
N GLU A 147 14.78 -0.66 6.14
CA GLU A 147 16.20 -0.58 5.82
C GLU A 147 16.76 -1.87 5.20
N LEU A 148 15.99 -2.95 5.22
CA LEU A 148 16.38 -4.24 4.66
C LEU A 148 16.33 -4.20 3.13
N HIS A 149 17.20 -4.98 2.50
CA HIS A 149 17.22 -5.15 1.04
C HIS A 149 16.03 -5.95 0.49
N LYS A 150 15.17 -6.50 1.35
CA LYS A 150 13.98 -7.26 0.98
C LYS A 150 12.75 -6.61 1.61
N GLU A 151 11.62 -6.73 0.94
CA GLU A 151 10.35 -6.33 1.54
C GLU A 151 10.01 -7.14 2.79
N MET A 152 9.26 -6.52 3.69
CA MET A 152 8.80 -7.14 4.93
C MET A 152 7.28 -7.03 5.07
N TYR A 153 6.64 -8.03 5.65
CA TYR A 153 5.20 -7.94 5.94
C TYR A 153 4.99 -7.39 7.35
N LEU A 154 4.62 -6.11 7.44
CA LEU A 154 4.36 -5.43 8.69
C LEU A 154 2.94 -5.75 9.17
N LYS A 155 2.82 -6.45 10.30
CA LYS A 155 1.52 -6.85 10.87
C LYS A 155 0.91 -5.71 11.68
N GLN A 156 1.65 -5.20 12.66
CA GLN A 156 1.17 -4.16 13.57
C GLN A 156 2.32 -3.43 14.26
N ILE A 157 2.01 -2.24 14.78
CA ILE A 157 2.87 -1.49 15.72
C ILE A 157 2.03 -1.18 16.96
N VAL A 158 2.60 -1.39 18.15
CA VAL A 158 1.95 -1.11 19.43
C VAL A 158 2.84 -0.18 20.24
N PHE A 159 2.30 0.96 20.66
CA PHE A 159 3.01 1.90 21.53
C PHE A 159 2.52 1.78 22.97
N HIS A 160 3.46 1.67 23.90
CA HIS A 160 3.25 1.58 25.35
C HIS A 160 3.85 2.79 26.05
N GLY A 161 3.29 3.17 27.21
CA GLY A 161 3.87 4.21 28.06
C GLY A 161 3.24 5.60 27.94
N PHE A 162 1.97 5.71 27.49
CA PHE A 162 1.21 6.96 27.54
C PHE A 162 0.34 7.05 28.80
N PRO A 163 0.74 7.73 29.89
CA PRO A 163 -0.17 8.02 30.99
C PRO A 163 -1.14 9.17 30.63
N PRO A 164 -2.44 9.15 31.02
CA PRO A 164 -3.21 8.11 31.72
C PRO A 164 -3.87 7.07 30.77
N GLY A 165 -3.44 6.98 29.52
CA GLY A 165 -4.02 6.14 28.48
C GLY A 165 -3.51 4.69 28.43
N GLY A 166 -4.21 3.84 27.67
CA GLY A 166 -3.78 2.49 27.35
C GLY A 166 -2.81 2.44 26.16
N PRO A 167 -2.38 1.24 25.73
CA PRO A 167 -1.53 1.10 24.55
C PRO A 167 -2.23 1.63 23.28
N VAL A 168 -1.45 2.27 22.40
CA VAL A 168 -1.93 2.77 21.10
C VAL A 168 -1.59 1.75 20.03
N HIS A 169 -2.61 1.29 19.31
CA HIS A 169 -2.48 0.25 18.28
C HIS A 169 -2.53 0.84 16.87
N VAL A 170 -1.64 0.34 16.01
CA VAL A 170 -1.57 0.60 14.58
C VAL A 170 -1.61 -0.74 13.85
N THR A 171 -2.77 -1.11 13.33
CA THR A 171 -2.93 -2.33 12.52
C THR A 171 -2.50 -2.05 11.09
N CYS A 172 -1.44 -2.72 10.64
CA CYS A 172 -0.79 -2.42 9.36
C CYS A 172 -1.20 -3.42 8.27
N ASN A 173 -0.99 -4.72 8.51
CA ASN A 173 -1.27 -5.83 7.58
C ASN A 173 -0.88 -5.52 6.13
N SER A 174 0.37 -5.09 5.92
CA SER A 174 0.81 -4.64 4.60
C SER A 174 2.28 -4.92 4.37
N TRP A 175 2.65 -5.14 3.11
CA TRP A 175 4.04 -5.24 2.68
C TRP A 175 4.71 -3.87 2.66
N VAL A 176 5.85 -3.75 3.31
CA VAL A 176 6.72 -2.57 3.26
C VAL A 176 7.91 -2.89 2.38
N ALA A 177 7.95 -2.24 1.21
CA ALA A 177 9.06 -2.37 0.27
C ALA A 177 10.37 -1.87 0.89
N SER A 178 11.48 -2.46 0.45
CA SER A 178 12.83 -1.99 0.74
C SER A 178 13.01 -0.54 0.31
N LYS A 179 13.71 0.28 1.12
CA LYS A 179 14.04 1.67 0.74
C LYS A 179 14.84 1.79 -0.57
N PHE A 180 15.53 0.71 -0.95
CA PHE A 180 16.28 0.63 -2.19
C PHE A 180 15.39 0.41 -3.42
N ASP A 181 14.19 -0.16 -3.23
CA ASP A 181 13.19 -0.35 -4.29
C ASP A 181 12.22 0.82 -4.36
N ASN A 182 11.81 1.34 -3.20
CA ASN A 182 10.93 2.49 -3.07
C ASN A 182 11.43 3.40 -1.93
N PRO A 183 11.99 4.58 -2.23
CA PRO A 183 12.53 5.49 -1.21
C PRO A 183 11.43 6.21 -0.41
N HIS A 184 10.16 6.07 -0.78
CA HIS A 184 9.06 6.68 -0.04
C HIS A 184 8.71 5.86 1.21
N LYS A 185 8.77 6.51 2.38
CA LYS A 185 8.32 5.95 3.64
C LYS A 185 6.84 5.58 3.59
N ARG A 186 6.47 4.48 4.24
CA ARG A 186 5.10 3.98 4.31
C ARG A 186 4.39 4.55 5.52
N ILE A 187 3.24 5.18 5.31
CA ILE A 187 2.43 5.70 6.42
C ILE A 187 1.41 4.66 6.89
N PHE A 188 1.24 4.57 8.21
CA PHE A 188 0.21 3.79 8.88
C PHE A 188 -0.49 4.67 9.92
N PHE A 189 -1.82 4.60 9.96
CA PHE A 189 -2.63 5.37 10.91
C PHE A 189 -2.99 4.52 12.13
N THR A 190 -3.22 5.16 13.28
CA THR A 190 -3.77 4.46 14.44
C THR A 190 -5.16 3.91 14.15
N ASN A 191 -5.61 2.95 14.95
CA ASN A 191 -6.90 2.27 14.73
C ASN A 191 -8.14 3.16 14.99
N LYS A 192 -7.95 4.46 15.29
CA LYS A 192 -9.03 5.42 15.45
C LYS A 192 -9.62 5.76 14.08
N SER A 193 -10.94 5.66 13.97
CA SER A 193 -11.67 5.91 12.72
C SER A 193 -12.22 7.33 12.68
N TYR A 194 -12.03 8.01 11.54
CA TYR A 194 -12.51 9.37 11.31
C TYR A 194 -13.18 9.51 9.94
N LEU A 195 -14.34 10.16 9.90
CA LEU A 195 -14.87 10.72 8.66
C LEU A 195 -13.92 11.80 8.11
N PRO A 196 -13.97 12.12 6.81
CA PRO A 196 -13.13 13.19 6.25
C PRO A 196 -13.26 14.53 6.99
N SER A 197 -14.49 14.92 7.37
CA SER A 197 -14.76 16.15 8.13
C SER A 197 -14.28 16.11 9.59
N GLN A 198 -14.07 14.91 10.14
CA GLN A 198 -13.64 14.67 11.51
C GLN A 198 -12.14 14.32 11.61
N THR A 199 -11.45 14.26 10.48
CA THR A 199 -10.02 13.93 10.47
C THR A 199 -9.26 15.05 11.19
N PRO A 200 -8.47 14.72 12.23
CA PRO A 200 -7.67 15.71 12.95
C PRO A 200 -6.77 16.51 12.00
N ASP A 201 -6.58 17.80 12.25
CA ASP A 201 -5.96 18.73 11.29
C ASP A 201 -4.56 18.29 10.85
N GLY A 202 -3.74 17.81 11.77
CA GLY A 202 -2.38 17.32 11.53
C GLY A 202 -2.33 16.04 10.69
N LEU A 203 -3.45 15.33 10.55
CA LEU A 203 -3.55 14.13 9.72
C LEU A 203 -4.18 14.39 8.34
N LYS A 204 -4.81 15.55 8.11
CA LYS A 204 -5.53 15.83 6.85
C LYS A 204 -4.62 15.73 5.63
N ARG A 205 -3.46 16.43 5.68
CA ARG A 205 -2.47 16.41 4.60
C ARG A 205 -1.90 15.02 4.35
N LEU A 206 -1.65 14.27 5.42
CA LEU A 206 -1.12 12.90 5.35
C LEU A 206 -2.12 11.93 4.72
N ARG A 207 -3.40 12.05 5.11
CA ARG A 207 -4.51 11.28 4.55
C ARG A 207 -4.66 11.55 3.05
N GLU A 208 -4.65 12.81 2.66
CA GLU A 208 -4.75 13.21 1.25
C GLU A 208 -3.57 12.69 0.42
N LYS A 209 -2.35 12.86 0.93
CA LYS A 209 -1.13 12.37 0.27
C LYS A 209 -1.12 10.85 0.11
N GLU A 210 -1.56 10.09 1.11
CA GLU A 210 -1.65 8.62 0.97
C GLU A 210 -2.71 8.21 -0.07
N LEU A 211 -3.83 8.93 -0.14
CA LEU A 211 -4.83 8.69 -1.20
C LEU A 211 -4.29 9.01 -2.59
N GLU A 212 -3.51 10.07 -2.75
CA GLU A 212 -2.81 10.39 -4.00
C GLU A 212 -1.81 9.29 -4.39
N ASN A 213 -1.00 8.82 -3.42
CA ASN A 213 -0.06 7.72 -3.64
C ASN A 213 -0.78 6.44 -4.11
N LEU A 214 -1.93 6.11 -3.50
CA LEU A 214 -2.73 4.96 -3.87
C LEU A 214 -3.39 5.09 -5.24
N ARG A 215 -3.75 6.29 -5.69
CA ARG A 215 -4.30 6.51 -7.05
C ARG A 215 -3.21 6.51 -8.12
N GLY A 216 -2.01 6.98 -7.79
CA GLY A 216 -0.94 7.19 -8.75
C GLY A 216 -1.29 8.28 -9.77
N ASN A 217 -0.59 8.26 -10.92
CA ASN A 217 -0.66 9.31 -11.94
C ASN A 217 -1.26 8.84 -13.29
N GLY A 218 -1.79 7.62 -13.36
CA GLY A 218 -2.35 7.05 -14.60
C GLY A 218 -1.32 6.65 -15.66
N GLN A 219 -0.02 6.72 -15.36
CA GLN A 219 1.06 6.49 -16.34
C GLN A 219 2.00 5.38 -15.91
N GLY A 220 2.82 4.90 -16.85
CA GLY A 220 3.87 3.91 -16.60
C GLY A 220 3.37 2.47 -16.40
N LYS A 221 4.32 1.52 -16.51
CA LYS A 221 4.11 0.10 -16.21
C LYS A 221 4.18 -0.11 -14.69
N ARG A 222 3.23 -0.87 -14.16
CA ARG A 222 3.18 -1.18 -12.74
C ARG A 222 4.29 -2.13 -12.30
N LYS A 223 4.84 -1.87 -11.12
CA LYS A 223 5.89 -2.70 -10.47
C LYS A 223 5.30 -3.53 -9.34
N THR A 224 5.91 -4.66 -9.03
CA THR A 224 5.40 -5.64 -8.04
C THR A 224 5.21 -5.07 -6.63
N HIS A 225 6.05 -4.12 -6.21
CA HIS A 225 5.97 -3.48 -4.89
C HIS A 225 4.99 -2.29 -4.82
N GLU A 226 4.40 -1.87 -5.94
CA GLU A 226 3.48 -0.73 -5.98
C GLU A 226 2.09 -1.09 -5.44
N ARG A 227 1.44 -0.12 -4.80
CA ARG A 227 0.06 -0.21 -4.29
C ARG A 227 -0.87 0.76 -5.03
N ILE A 228 -0.67 0.88 -6.34
CA ILE A 228 -1.41 1.83 -7.17
C ILE A 228 -2.68 1.15 -7.69
N TYR A 229 -3.83 1.71 -7.32
CA TYR A 229 -5.16 1.31 -7.73
C TYR A 229 -5.65 2.27 -8.81
N ASP A 230 -5.75 1.76 -10.03
CA ASP A 230 -6.21 2.51 -11.18
C ASP A 230 -6.96 1.59 -12.16
N TYR A 231 -7.69 2.18 -13.10
CA TYR A 231 -8.62 1.48 -13.96
C TYR A 231 -8.12 1.36 -15.40
N ASP A 232 -8.36 0.20 -16.02
CA ASP A 232 -8.23 0.02 -17.46
C ASP A 232 -9.41 -0.79 -18.03
N VAL A 233 -9.49 -0.82 -19.34
CA VAL A 233 -10.41 -1.67 -20.11
C VAL A 233 -9.78 -3.03 -20.36
N TYR A 234 -10.58 -4.07 -20.57
CA TYR A 234 -10.08 -5.39 -20.93
C TYR A 234 -9.62 -5.39 -22.38
N ASN A 235 -8.39 -4.93 -22.60
CA ASN A 235 -7.68 -4.93 -23.86
C ASN A 235 -6.46 -5.87 -23.83
N ASP A 236 -6.34 -6.70 -22.80
CA ASP A 236 -5.19 -7.54 -22.48
C ASP A 236 -5.50 -9.05 -22.52
N ILE A 237 -6.68 -9.43 -23.02
CA ILE A 237 -7.12 -10.83 -23.15
C ILE A 237 -6.52 -11.51 -24.39
N GLY A 238 -6.35 -10.75 -25.48
CA GLY A 238 -5.85 -11.28 -26.75
C GLY A 238 -4.32 -11.29 -26.84
N ASP A 239 -3.79 -12.08 -27.77
CA ASP A 239 -2.35 -12.11 -28.10
C ASP A 239 -2.12 -11.95 -29.62
N PRO A 240 -2.44 -10.78 -30.19
CA PRO A 240 -2.37 -10.54 -31.62
C PRO A 240 -0.92 -10.47 -32.16
N ASP A 241 0.09 -10.31 -31.30
CA ASP A 241 1.50 -10.32 -31.70
C ASP A 241 1.99 -11.75 -31.99
N SER A 242 1.44 -12.75 -31.30
CA SER A 242 1.73 -14.17 -31.55
C SER A 242 0.98 -14.72 -32.77
N SER A 243 -0.32 -14.43 -32.88
CA SER A 243 -1.12 -14.82 -34.05
C SER A 243 -2.32 -13.90 -34.25
N PRO A 244 -2.65 -13.52 -35.50
CA PRO A 244 -3.87 -12.77 -35.81
C PRO A 244 -5.17 -13.44 -35.32
N THR A 245 -5.19 -14.78 -35.23
CA THR A 245 -6.37 -15.54 -34.75
C THR A 245 -6.60 -15.40 -33.23
N LEU A 246 -5.59 -14.96 -32.49
CA LEU A 246 -5.66 -14.70 -31.04
C LEU A 246 -6.07 -13.25 -30.73
N LYS A 247 -6.34 -12.42 -31.75
CA LYS A 247 -6.93 -11.10 -31.55
C LYS A 247 -8.30 -11.20 -30.89
N ARG A 248 -8.55 -10.33 -29.91
CA ARG A 248 -9.83 -10.22 -29.20
C ARG A 248 -10.29 -8.76 -29.19
N PRO A 249 -11.61 -8.51 -29.21
CA PRO A 249 -12.13 -7.15 -29.08
C PRO A 249 -11.82 -6.58 -27.69
N VAL A 250 -11.79 -5.25 -27.59
CA VAL A 250 -11.62 -4.54 -26.31
C VAL A 250 -12.96 -4.43 -25.59
N PHE A 251 -13.01 -4.86 -24.32
CA PHE A 251 -14.22 -4.74 -23.49
C PHE A 251 -14.08 -3.61 -22.46
N GLY A 252 -15.13 -2.82 -22.30
CA GLY A 252 -15.19 -1.64 -21.44
C GLY A 252 -15.48 -0.32 -22.18
N GLY A 253 -15.50 -0.34 -23.52
CA GLY A 253 -15.86 0.80 -24.34
C GLY A 253 -17.37 0.96 -24.55
N LYS A 254 -17.77 1.91 -25.41
CA LYS A 254 -19.19 2.11 -25.79
C LYS A 254 -19.76 0.92 -26.58
N GLN A 255 -18.94 0.32 -27.44
CA GLN A 255 -19.34 -0.79 -28.32
C GLN A 255 -19.49 -2.11 -27.54
N HIS A 256 -18.63 -2.35 -26.56
CA HIS A 256 -18.68 -3.52 -25.69
C HIS A 256 -18.62 -3.05 -24.22
N PRO A 257 -19.74 -2.57 -23.64
CA PRO A 257 -19.76 -2.15 -22.25
C PRO A 257 -19.38 -3.29 -21.32
N TYR A 258 -18.45 -3.03 -20.40
CA TYR A 258 -17.96 -4.01 -19.45
C TYR A 258 -17.33 -3.30 -18.23
N PRO A 259 -17.31 -3.94 -17.04
CA PRO A 259 -16.57 -3.42 -15.89
C PRO A 259 -15.11 -3.11 -16.24
N ARG A 260 -14.53 -2.16 -15.50
CA ARG A 260 -13.08 -1.89 -15.55
C ARG A 260 -12.33 -2.94 -14.75
N HIS A 261 -11.06 -3.12 -15.06
CA HIS A 261 -10.14 -3.93 -14.27
C HIS A 261 -8.94 -3.09 -13.79
N CYS A 262 -8.06 -3.71 -13.01
CA CYS A 262 -6.88 -3.05 -12.46
C CYS A 262 -5.85 -2.76 -13.56
N ARG A 263 -5.54 -1.49 -13.77
CA ARG A 263 -4.56 -1.05 -14.76
C ARG A 263 -3.17 -1.65 -14.48
N THR A 264 -2.60 -2.32 -15.47
CA THR A 264 -1.25 -2.90 -15.42
C THR A 264 -0.21 -2.04 -16.14
N GLY A 265 -0.63 -1.33 -17.18
CA GLY A 265 0.21 -0.36 -17.90
C GLY A 265 1.39 -0.97 -18.65
N ARG A 266 1.31 -2.25 -19.07
CA ARG A 266 2.31 -2.84 -19.97
C ARG A 266 2.29 -2.12 -21.32
N ALA A 267 3.29 -2.42 -22.14
CA ALA A 267 3.37 -1.83 -23.48
C ALA A 267 2.16 -2.24 -24.32
N ARG A 268 1.86 -1.48 -25.37
CA ARG A 268 0.87 -1.89 -26.38
C ARG A 268 1.43 -3.01 -27.25
N SER A 269 0.54 -3.84 -27.81
CA SER A 269 0.91 -4.80 -28.85
C SER A 269 1.46 -4.07 -30.09
N LYS A 270 2.38 -4.73 -30.79
CA LYS A 270 2.96 -4.21 -32.04
C LYS A 270 1.98 -4.28 -33.21
N THR A 271 1.16 -5.33 -33.26
CA THR A 271 0.18 -5.56 -34.33
C THR A 271 -1.18 -4.91 -34.06
N ASP A 272 -1.54 -4.67 -32.79
CA ASP A 272 -2.76 -3.96 -32.38
C ASP A 272 -2.49 -2.95 -31.26
N PRO A 273 -2.30 -1.66 -31.58
CA PRO A 273 -2.07 -0.62 -30.58
C PRO A 273 -3.21 -0.42 -29.58
N MET A 274 -4.42 -0.92 -29.88
CA MET A 274 -5.55 -0.87 -28.94
C MET A 274 -5.44 -1.94 -27.86
N SER A 275 -4.67 -3.00 -28.10
CA SER A 275 -4.40 -4.08 -27.16
C SER A 275 -3.14 -3.84 -26.34
N GLU A 276 -3.18 -4.28 -25.08
CA GLU A 276 -1.98 -4.36 -24.24
C GLU A 276 -1.20 -5.63 -24.61
N SER A 277 0.13 -5.57 -24.51
CA SER A 277 1.02 -6.69 -24.84
C SER A 277 0.76 -7.86 -23.89
N TRP A 278 0.72 -9.06 -24.46
CA TRP A 278 0.60 -10.30 -23.70
C TRP A 278 1.77 -10.48 -22.71
N SER A 279 1.48 -11.12 -21.58
CA SER A 279 2.48 -11.48 -20.57
C SER A 279 2.26 -12.92 -20.11
N SER A 280 3.30 -13.74 -20.22
CA SER A 280 3.32 -15.11 -19.67
C SER A 280 3.59 -15.15 -18.16
N GLY A 281 4.00 -14.03 -17.56
CA GLY A 281 4.29 -13.90 -16.12
C GLY A 281 3.08 -13.45 -15.29
N SER A 282 3.31 -13.18 -14.00
CA SER A 282 2.25 -12.71 -13.11
C SER A 282 1.72 -11.34 -13.53
N ILE A 283 0.40 -11.26 -13.70
CA ILE A 283 -0.30 -10.00 -13.94
C ILE A 283 -0.20 -9.15 -12.66
N TYR A 284 0.08 -7.87 -12.83
CA TYR A 284 0.18 -6.94 -11.70
C TYR A 284 -1.17 -6.84 -10.99
N VAL A 285 -1.10 -6.92 -9.66
CA VAL A 285 -2.12 -6.43 -8.74
C VAL A 285 -1.39 -5.62 -7.66
N PRO A 286 -2.05 -4.65 -7.01
CA PRO A 286 -1.48 -3.90 -5.89
C PRO A 286 -0.87 -4.84 -4.86
N ARG A 287 0.31 -4.51 -4.32
CA ARG A 287 1.15 -5.45 -3.56
C ARG A 287 0.44 -6.19 -2.42
N ASP A 288 -0.47 -5.51 -1.73
CA ASP A 288 -1.22 -6.07 -0.61
C ASP A 288 -2.37 -7.00 -1.06
N GLU A 289 -2.83 -6.88 -2.30
CA GLU A 289 -3.84 -7.77 -2.91
C GLU A 289 -3.20 -9.01 -3.54
N ALA A 290 -1.89 -8.97 -3.81
CA ALA A 290 -1.16 -10.10 -4.33
C ALA A 290 -1.12 -11.24 -3.30
N PHE A 291 -1.32 -12.48 -3.77
CA PHE A 291 -1.17 -13.65 -2.93
C PHE A 291 0.23 -13.70 -2.29
N SER A 292 0.28 -14.06 -1.01
CA SER A 292 1.54 -14.43 -0.36
C SER A 292 2.16 -15.64 -1.05
N ASP A 293 3.48 -15.80 -0.97
CA ASP A 293 4.18 -16.91 -1.63
C ASP A 293 3.64 -18.28 -1.22
N VAL A 294 3.25 -18.44 0.05
CA VAL A 294 2.61 -19.66 0.58
C VAL A 294 1.30 -19.93 -0.14
N LYS A 295 0.45 -18.91 -0.24
CA LYS A 295 -0.86 -19.03 -0.88
C LYS A 295 -0.67 -19.27 -2.38
N ARG A 296 0.31 -18.64 -3.03
CA ARG A 296 0.64 -18.90 -4.44
C ARG A 296 1.05 -20.36 -4.66
N LEU A 297 1.90 -20.94 -3.80
CA LEU A 297 2.31 -22.35 -3.89
C LEU A 297 1.14 -23.32 -3.70
N THR A 298 0.29 -23.08 -2.70
CA THR A 298 -0.92 -23.89 -2.47
C THR A 298 -1.90 -23.80 -3.65
N PHE A 299 -2.13 -22.60 -4.19
CA PHE A 299 -3.01 -22.40 -5.33
C PHE A 299 -2.41 -22.89 -6.65
N SER A 300 -1.09 -22.91 -6.84
CA SER A 300 -0.45 -23.52 -8.02
C SER A 300 -0.46 -25.05 -8.00
N GLY A 301 -0.52 -25.68 -6.82
CA GLY A 301 -0.62 -27.13 -6.67
C GLY A 301 -2.04 -27.69 -6.94
N MET A 302 -3.08 -26.90 -6.70
CA MET A 302 -4.49 -27.31 -6.87
C MET A 302 -4.87 -27.63 -8.33
N PRO A 303 -4.42 -26.89 -9.36
CA PRO A 303 -4.61 -27.25 -10.77
C PRO A 303 -3.97 -28.59 -11.13
N VAL A 304 -2.77 -28.89 -10.62
CA VAL A 304 -2.07 -30.17 -10.87
C VAL A 304 -2.88 -31.33 -10.29
N TYR A 305 -3.44 -31.15 -9.09
CA TYR A 305 -4.31 -32.15 -8.47
C TYR A 305 -5.62 -32.37 -9.26
N SER A 306 -6.14 -31.31 -9.88
CA SER A 306 -7.35 -31.39 -10.72
C SER A 306 -7.08 -32.08 -12.06
N VAL A 307 -5.92 -31.85 -12.67
CA VAL A 307 -5.47 -32.57 -13.87
C VAL A 307 -5.20 -34.05 -13.55
N LEU A 308 -4.52 -34.34 -12.44
CA LEU A 308 -4.31 -35.73 -11.98
C LEU A 308 -5.65 -36.43 -11.72
N ARG A 309 -6.59 -35.80 -11.02
CA ARG A 309 -7.94 -36.36 -10.80
C ARG A 309 -8.73 -36.56 -12.10
N ALA A 310 -8.56 -35.69 -13.10
CA ALA A 310 -9.20 -35.85 -14.40
C ALA A 310 -8.58 -36.99 -15.23
N LEU A 311 -7.31 -37.32 -14.97
CA LEU A 311 -6.59 -38.39 -15.68
C LEU A 311 -6.71 -39.77 -15.00
N ILE A 312 -7.06 -39.84 -13.72
CA ILE A 312 -7.29 -41.12 -13.00
C ILE A 312 -8.34 -41.99 -13.74
N PRO A 313 -9.52 -41.49 -14.11
CA PRO A 313 -10.50 -42.28 -14.85
C PRO A 313 -9.98 -42.76 -16.22
N SER A 314 -9.14 -41.96 -16.89
CA SER A 314 -8.54 -42.31 -18.17
C SER A 314 -7.47 -43.40 -18.05
N ILE A 315 -6.71 -43.41 -16.95
CA ILE A 315 -5.73 -44.45 -16.65
C ILE A 315 -6.43 -45.74 -16.21
N GLU A 316 -7.46 -45.64 -15.36
CA GLU A 316 -8.28 -46.79 -14.93
C GLU A 316 -8.95 -47.47 -16.13
N ASN A 317 -9.54 -46.70 -17.05
CA ASN A 317 -10.12 -47.24 -18.27
C ASN A 317 -9.06 -47.91 -19.17
N ALA A 318 -7.86 -47.32 -19.31
CA ALA A 318 -6.80 -47.92 -20.11
C ALA A 318 -6.25 -49.24 -19.51
N ILE A 319 -6.23 -49.37 -18.19
CA ILE A 319 -5.82 -50.61 -17.50
C ILE A 319 -6.89 -51.70 -17.66
N VAL A 320 -8.17 -51.34 -17.53
CA VAL A 320 -9.29 -52.27 -17.73
C VAL A 320 -9.35 -52.77 -19.19
N ASP A 321 -9.03 -51.92 -20.17
CA ASP A 321 -9.00 -52.31 -21.60
C ASP A 321 -7.84 -53.29 -21.92
N ILE A 322 -6.71 -53.19 -21.21
CA ILE A 322 -5.57 -54.13 -21.32
C ILE A 322 -5.91 -55.50 -20.72
N ASP A 323 -6.66 -55.53 -19.61
CA ASP A 323 -7.13 -56.77 -18.99
C ASP A 323 -8.26 -57.45 -19.82
N LEU A 324 -9.11 -56.68 -20.50
CA LEU A 324 -10.09 -57.25 -21.44
C LEU A 324 -9.46 -57.71 -22.76
N GLY A 325 -8.45 -56.99 -23.28
CA GLY A 325 -7.74 -57.37 -24.50
C GLY A 325 -6.93 -58.66 -24.37
N SER A 326 -6.46 -59.00 -23.16
CA SER A 326 -5.74 -60.24 -22.88
C SER A 326 -6.67 -61.46 -22.66
N LEU A 327 -7.96 -61.24 -22.40
CA LEU A 327 -8.98 -62.30 -22.29
C LEU A 327 -9.62 -62.68 -23.64
N LEU A 328 -9.44 -61.88 -24.70
CA LEU A 328 -9.98 -62.13 -26.05
C LEU A 328 -9.01 -62.84 -27.02
N HIS A 329 -7.90 -63.40 -26.51
CA HIS A 329 -6.95 -64.20 -27.31
C HIS A 329 -6.82 -65.66 -26.86
N CYS A 330 -7.70 -66.13 -25.98
CA CYS A 330 -7.81 -67.54 -25.63
C CYS A 330 -9.21 -68.06 -25.98
N HIS A 331 -9.45 -68.32 -27.27
CA HIS A 331 -10.40 -69.35 -27.69
C HIS A 331 -10.13 -69.88 -29.10
#